data_AF-A0A1I0N2V6-F1
#
_entry.id   AF-A0A1I0N2V6-F1
#
_cell.length_a   1.000
_cell.length_b   1.000
_cell.length_c   1.000
_cell.angle_alpha   90.00
_cell.angle_beta   90.00
_cell.angle_gamma   90.00
#
_symmetry.space_group_name_H-M   'P 1'
#
loop_
_entity.id
_entity.type
_entity.pdbx_description
1 polymer ?
#
loop_
_entity_poly.entity_id
_entity_poly.type
_entity_poly.pdbx_seq_one_letter_code
_entity_poly.pdbx_strand_id
1 'polypeptide(L)'
;MKQWLRNEKVRADIYEKFGIKFSREKPELPEHLQPTIIDTPNLEKYIELAIIRVTEPASMWASSNYAEKQRLQSRIFPEGIYYNKKTHEPRTLKMNKMFAFVAICFRKAIFKCG
;
A
#
# COMPACT_ATOMS: atom_id res chain seq x y z
N MET A 1 -13.14 30.95 -0.56
CA MET A 1 -12.81 30.17 -1.78
C MET A 1 -14.08 29.88 -2.60
N LYS A 2 -14.69 30.90 -3.22
CA LYS A 2 -15.85 30.77 -4.13
C LYS A 2 -15.59 31.55 -5.42
N GLN A 3 -14.55 31.16 -6.17
CA GLN A 3 -14.14 31.91 -7.38
C GLN A 3 -13.84 31.01 -8.61
N TRP A 4 -14.02 29.69 -8.54
CA TRP A 4 -13.62 28.78 -9.64
C TRP A 4 -14.76 28.18 -10.47
N LEU A 5 -16.01 28.59 -10.26
CA LEU A 5 -17.15 28.14 -11.07
C LEU A 5 -17.74 29.31 -11.88
N ARG A 6 -16.87 30.08 -12.55
CA ARG A 6 -17.30 30.96 -13.63
C ARG A 6 -16.90 30.37 -14.96
N ASN A 7 -17.93 30.05 -15.73
CA ASN A 7 -17.95 29.91 -17.19
C ASN A 7 -17.28 28.66 -17.76
N GLU A 8 -18.06 27.58 -17.80
CA GLU A 8 -18.45 26.94 -19.05
C GLU A 8 -19.57 25.95 -18.73
N LYS A 9 -20.83 26.39 -18.90
CA LYS A 9 -21.97 25.47 -18.86
C LYS A 9 -21.76 24.50 -20.01
N VAL A 10 -21.36 23.27 -19.70
CA VAL A 10 -21.41 22.15 -20.63
C VAL A 10 -22.82 22.15 -21.23
N ARG A 11 -22.93 22.24 -22.56
CA ARG A 11 -24.23 22.26 -23.22
C ARG A 11 -24.97 20.96 -22.87
N ALA A 12 -26.26 21.07 -22.57
CA ALA A 12 -27.05 19.96 -22.02
C ALA A 12 -27.05 18.73 -22.94
N ASP A 13 -27.02 18.95 -24.25
CA ASP A 13 -26.90 17.91 -25.29
C ASP A 13 -25.58 17.13 -25.21
N ILE A 14 -24.48 17.79 -24.87
CA ILE A 14 -23.18 17.13 -24.67
C ILE A 14 -23.20 16.32 -23.36
N TYR A 15 -23.72 16.91 -22.29
CA TYR A 15 -23.83 16.22 -21.00
C TYR A 15 -24.71 14.96 -21.11
N GLU A 16 -25.83 15.05 -21.82
CA GLU A 16 -26.76 13.94 -22.04
C GLU A 16 -26.14 12.86 -22.94
N LYS A 17 -25.55 13.25 -24.08
CA LYS A 17 -24.92 12.30 -25.02
C LYS A 17 -23.79 11.49 -24.36
N PHE A 18 -22.91 12.16 -23.62
CA PHE A 18 -21.81 11.48 -22.94
C PHE A 18 -22.27 10.82 -21.63
N GLY A 19 -23.27 11.37 -20.94
CA GLY A 19 -23.86 10.78 -19.72
C GLY A 19 -24.55 9.44 -19.99
N ILE A 20 -25.27 9.32 -21.10
CA ILE A 20 -25.89 8.04 -21.54
C ILE A 20 -24.80 7.04 -21.95
N LYS A 21 -23.78 7.50 -22.70
CA LYS A 21 -22.64 6.67 -23.09
C LYS A 21 -21.92 6.09 -21.87
N PHE A 22 -21.51 6.93 -20.93
CA PHE A 22 -20.80 6.49 -19.73
C PHE A 22 -21.68 5.69 -18.77
N SER A 23 -22.99 5.95 -18.70
CA SER A 23 -23.91 5.11 -17.91
C SER A 23 -24.06 3.69 -18.47
N ARG A 24 -23.89 3.51 -19.79
CA ARG A 24 -23.86 2.18 -20.45
C ARG A 24 -22.51 1.49 -20.30
N GLU A 25 -21.41 2.23 -20.46
CA GLU A 25 -20.05 1.67 -20.34
C GLU A 25 -19.67 1.33 -18.90
N LYS A 26 -20.19 2.06 -17.90
CA LYS A 26 -19.88 1.85 -16.48
C LYS A 26 -20.16 0.43 -15.95
N PRO A 27 -21.29 -0.23 -16.27
CA PRO A 27 -21.54 -1.62 -15.90
C PRO A 27 -20.80 -2.66 -16.77
N GLU A 28 -20.20 -2.29 -17.90
CA GLU A 28 -19.38 -3.17 -18.76
C GLU A 28 -17.91 -3.23 -18.29
N LEU A 29 -17.44 -2.20 -17.57
CA LEU A 29 -16.08 -2.16 -17.00
C LEU A 29 -15.77 -3.37 -16.08
N PRO A 30 -16.65 -3.82 -15.17
CA PRO A 30 -16.41 -5.01 -14.35
C PRO A 30 -16.39 -6.32 -15.15
N GLU A 31 -17.08 -6.39 -16.29
CA GLU A 31 -17.11 -7.57 -17.16
C GLU A 31 -15.78 -7.76 -17.91
N HIS A 32 -15.14 -6.63 -18.27
CA HIS A 32 -13.77 -6.61 -18.79
C HIS A 32 -12.69 -6.73 -17.71
N LEU A 33 -13.04 -6.50 -16.45
CA LEU A 33 -12.25 -6.86 -15.28
C LEU A 33 -12.64 -8.27 -14.84
N GLN A 34 -12.54 -9.27 -15.73
CA GLN A 34 -12.50 -10.65 -15.26
C GLN A 34 -11.47 -10.71 -14.13
N PRO A 35 -11.79 -11.32 -12.97
CA PRO A 35 -10.79 -11.53 -11.94
C PRO A 35 -9.67 -12.26 -12.65
N THR A 36 -8.58 -11.55 -12.90
CA THR A 36 -7.39 -12.18 -13.45
C THR A 36 -6.96 -13.06 -12.30
N ILE A 37 -7.41 -14.31 -12.31
CA ILE A 37 -6.83 -15.35 -11.49
C ILE A 37 -5.45 -15.46 -12.08
N ILE A 38 -4.51 -14.70 -11.52
CA ILE A 38 -3.10 -14.82 -11.85
C ILE A 38 -2.65 -16.13 -11.20
N ASP A 39 -3.12 -17.25 -11.77
CA ASP A 39 -2.75 -18.63 -11.45
C ASP A 39 -1.38 -18.90 -12.07
N THR A 40 -0.41 -18.07 -11.67
CA THR A 40 0.99 -18.35 -11.96
C THR A 40 1.57 -18.92 -10.69
N PRO A 41 2.03 -20.19 -10.69
CA PRO A 41 2.71 -20.79 -9.54
C PRO A 41 3.88 -19.93 -9.03
N ASN A 42 4.44 -19.13 -9.94
CA ASN A 42 5.48 -18.16 -9.65
C ASN A 42 4.98 -17.05 -8.70
N LEU A 43 3.75 -16.56 -8.88
CA LEU A 43 3.19 -15.51 -8.02
C LEU A 43 2.93 -16.01 -6.60
N GLU A 44 2.37 -17.20 -6.43
CA GLU A 44 2.15 -17.82 -5.12
C GLU A 44 3.48 -17.96 -4.37
N LYS A 45 4.51 -18.46 -5.06
CA LYS A 45 5.86 -18.54 -4.51
C LYS A 45 6.41 -17.16 -4.12
N TYR A 46 6.17 -16.11 -4.90
CA TYR A 46 6.57 -14.76 -4.53
C TYR A 46 5.80 -14.23 -3.32
N ILE A 47 4.52 -14.55 -3.18
CA ILE A 47 3.69 -14.18 -2.04
C ILE A 47 4.21 -14.88 -0.78
N GLU A 48 4.47 -16.18 -0.83
CA GLU A 48 5.04 -16.95 0.28
C GLU A 48 6.39 -16.37 0.73
N LEU A 49 7.29 -16.10 -0.22
CA LEU A 49 8.57 -15.47 0.05
C LEU A 49 8.41 -14.06 0.65
N ALA A 50 7.40 -13.30 0.22
CA ALA A 50 7.11 -11.99 0.79
C ALA A 50 6.60 -12.11 2.23
N ILE A 51 5.73 -13.08 2.52
CA ILE A 51 5.22 -13.34 3.88
C ILE A 51 6.37 -13.66 4.82
N ILE A 52 7.22 -14.63 4.48
CA ILE A 52 8.40 -15.03 5.30
C ILE A 52 9.28 -13.81 5.61
N ARG A 53 9.53 -12.97 4.60
CA ARG A 53 10.35 -11.76 4.77
C ARG A 53 9.72 -10.71 5.67
N VAL A 54 8.40 -10.56 5.64
CA VAL A 54 7.69 -9.57 6.48
C VAL A 54 7.50 -10.09 7.91
N THR A 55 7.47 -11.41 8.13
CA THR A 55 7.34 -12.02 9.46
C THR A 55 8.65 -12.11 10.23
N GLU A 56 9.81 -12.11 9.55
CA GLU A 56 11.12 -12.27 10.19
C GLU A 56 12.10 -11.10 9.94
N PRO A 57 11.69 -9.82 10.11
CA PRO A 57 12.55 -8.68 9.78
C PRO A 57 13.83 -8.62 10.64
N ALA A 58 13.80 -9.14 11.87
CA ALA A 58 14.97 -9.18 12.74
C ALA A 58 16.04 -10.19 12.28
N SER A 59 15.61 -11.38 11.84
CA SER A 59 16.50 -12.40 11.29
C SER A 59 17.15 -11.91 9.99
N MET A 60 16.35 -11.29 9.11
CA MET A 60 16.85 -10.63 7.91
C MET A 60 17.87 -9.54 8.25
N TRP A 61 17.59 -8.69 9.24
CA TRP A 61 18.51 -7.64 9.66
C TRP A 61 19.85 -8.21 10.15
N ALA A 62 19.82 -9.25 10.98
CA ALA A 62 21.02 -9.87 11.55
C ALA A 62 21.94 -10.48 10.47
N SER A 63 21.35 -11.09 9.44
CA SER A 63 22.06 -11.77 8.34
C SER A 63 22.43 -10.86 7.16
N SER A 64 21.91 -9.63 7.10
CA SER A 64 22.10 -8.71 5.97
C SER A 64 23.41 -7.91 6.04
N ASN A 65 24.00 -7.65 4.87
CA ASN A 65 25.05 -6.66 4.71
C ASN A 65 24.50 -5.21 4.79
N TYR A 66 25.38 -4.21 4.72
CA TYR A 66 25.00 -2.81 4.87
C TYR A 66 23.97 -2.35 3.82
N ALA A 67 24.19 -2.67 2.54
CA ALA A 67 23.28 -2.26 1.47
C ALA A 67 21.91 -2.93 1.60
N GLU A 68 21.89 -4.21 2.01
CA GLU A 68 20.66 -4.96 2.29
C GLU A 68 19.90 -4.39 3.49
N LYS A 69 20.60 -3.98 4.54
CA LYS A 69 20.03 -3.28 5.70
C LYS A 69 19.37 -1.96 5.30
N GLN A 70 20.01 -1.16 4.45
CA GLN A 70 19.40 0.07 3.92
C GLN A 70 18.14 -0.22 3.10
N ARG A 71 18.19 -1.26 2.24
CA ARG A 71 17.01 -1.69 1.48
C ARG A 71 15.89 -2.15 2.41
N LEU A 72 16.20 -2.93 3.45
CA LEU A 72 15.22 -3.38 4.44
C LEU A 72 14.61 -2.19 5.19
N GLN A 73 15.41 -1.21 5.61
CA GLN A 73 14.91 0.03 6.22
C GLN A 73 13.95 0.77 5.31
N SER A 74 14.29 0.96 4.01
CA SER A 74 13.41 1.63 3.06
C SER A 74 12.09 0.88 2.82
N ARG A 75 12.09 -0.46 2.94
CA ARG A 75 10.88 -1.28 2.81
C ARG A 75 9.97 -1.16 4.03
N ILE A 76 10.54 -1.11 5.23
CA ILE A 76 9.79 -0.99 6.49
C ILE A 76 9.32 0.45 6.69
N PHE A 77 10.20 1.43 6.44
CA PHE A 77 9.96 2.87 6.62
C PHE A 77 10.19 3.61 5.30
N PRO A 78 9.19 3.65 4.41
CA PRO A 78 9.35 4.24 3.08
C PRO A 78 9.62 5.75 3.10
N GLU A 79 9.21 6.43 4.16
CA GLU A 79 9.49 7.86 4.35
C GLU A 79 10.82 8.09 5.08
N GLY A 80 11.56 7.04 5.42
CA GLY A 80 12.82 7.11 6.15
C GLY A 80 12.65 7.13 7.68
N ILE A 81 13.80 7.11 8.35
CA ILE A 81 13.91 7.21 9.81
C ILE A 81 14.63 8.52 10.11
N TYR A 82 13.98 9.39 10.87
CA TYR A 82 14.53 10.69 11.25
C TYR A 82 14.91 10.68 12.71
N TYR A 83 15.89 11.50 13.08
CA TYR A 83 16.26 11.72 14.47
C TYR A 83 15.99 13.17 14.83
N ASN A 84 15.13 13.40 15.82
CA ASN A 84 14.92 14.74 16.35
C ASN A 84 16.00 15.05 17.38
N LYS A 85 17.01 15.84 16.99
CA LYS A 85 18.11 16.24 17.88
C LYS A 85 17.65 17.03 19.13
N LYS A 86 16.49 17.69 19.09
CA LYS A 86 15.99 18.50 20.22
C LYS A 86 15.29 17.64 21.28
N THR A 87 14.53 16.63 20.85
CA THR A 87 13.82 15.72 21.77
C THR A 87 14.57 14.41 22.01
N HIS A 88 15.69 14.19 21.30
CA HIS A 88 16.46 12.96 21.29
C HIS A 88 15.65 11.70 20.89
N GLU A 89 14.56 11.89 20.15
CA GLU A 89 13.66 10.79 19.76
C GLU A 89 13.80 10.40 18.29
N PRO A 90 13.76 9.10 17.98
CA PRO A 90 13.57 8.64 16.61
C PRO A 90 12.14 8.95 16.15
N ARG A 91 12.00 9.44 14.92
CA ARG A 91 10.72 9.65 14.24
C ARG A 91 10.65 8.76 13.02
N THR A 92 9.67 7.87 13.04
CA THR A 92 9.22 7.11 11.86
C THR A 92 7.88 7.68 11.44
N LEU A 93 7.87 8.50 10.39
CA LEU A 93 6.66 9.19 9.95
C LEU A 93 5.59 8.20 9.45
N LYS A 94 6.06 7.11 8.85
CA LYS A 94 5.19 6.10 8.26
C LYS A 94 5.88 4.75 8.19
N MET A 95 5.20 3.73 8.74
CA MET A 95 5.58 2.34 8.56
C MET A 95 4.76 1.72 7.43
N ASN A 96 5.37 0.84 6.65
CA ASN A 96 4.67 0.06 5.65
C ASN A 96 3.56 -0.78 6.32
N LYS A 97 2.36 -0.73 5.74
CA LYS A 97 1.15 -1.33 6.32
C LYS A 97 1.25 -2.83 6.54
N MET A 98 1.98 -3.56 5.68
CA MET A 98 2.17 -5.00 5.83
C MET A 98 2.99 -5.32 7.09
N PHE A 99 4.10 -4.60 7.29
CA PHE A 99 4.92 -4.74 8.50
C PHE A 99 4.15 -4.30 9.75
N ALA A 100 3.33 -3.24 9.66
CA ALA A 100 2.47 -2.80 10.75
C ALA A 100 1.43 -3.84 11.14
N PHE A 101 0.77 -4.45 10.16
CA PHE A 101 -0.19 -5.51 10.38
C PHE A 101 0.44 -6.71 11.09
N VAL A 102 1.58 -7.18 10.59
CA VAL A 102 2.31 -8.30 11.19
C VAL A 102 2.76 -7.99 12.62
N ALA A 103 3.26 -6.79 12.89
CA ALA A 103 3.63 -6.35 14.24
C ALA A 103 2.43 -6.37 15.21
N ILE A 104 1.24 -5.96 14.76
CA ILE A 104 0.00 -6.03 15.55
C ILE A 104 -0.41 -7.48 15.82
N CYS A 105 -0.33 -8.35 14.81
CA CYS A 105 -0.68 -9.76 14.94
C CYS A 105 0.22 -10.49 15.96
N PHE A 106 1.54 -10.30 15.88
CA PHE A 106 2.47 -10.88 16.85
C PHE A 106 2.23 -10.37 18.27
N ARG A 107 1.91 -9.07 18.44
CA ARG A 107 1.60 -8.51 19.76
C ARG A 107 0.37 -9.17 20.39
N LYS A 108 -0.67 -9.48 19.60
CA LYS A 108 -1.88 -10.15 20.10
C LYS A 108 -1.67 -11.63 20.43
N ALA A 109 -0.76 -12.32 19.75
CA ALA A 109 -0.45 -13.72 20.04
C ALA A 109 0.23 -13.89 21.40
N ILE A 110 1.10 -12.94 21.79
CA ILE A 110 1.79 -12.95 23.10
C ILE A 110 0.79 -12.81 24.26
N PHE A 111 -0.28 -12.03 24.11
CA PHE A 111 -1.30 -11.84 25.16
C PHE A 111 -2.32 -13.00 25.30
N LYS A 112 -2.29 -14.01 24.43
CA LYS A 112 -3.15 -15.21 24.56
C LYS A 112 -2.47 -16.40 25.24
N CYS A 113 -1.17 -16.30 25.52
CA CYS A 113 -0.39 -17.36 26.16
C CYS A 113 0.19 -16.94 27.53
N GLY A 114 -0.31 -15.85 28.12
CA GLY A 114 0.06 -15.37 29.45
C GLY A 114 -1.14 -15.36 30.39
#